data_AF-A0A443K0U8-F1
#
_entry.id   AF-A0A443K0U8-F1
#
_cell.length_a   1.000
_cell.length_b   1.000
_cell.length_c   1.000
_cell.angle_alpha   90.00
_cell.angle_beta   90.00
_cell.angle_gamma   90.00
#
_symmetry.space_group_name_H-M   'P 1'
#
loop_
_entity.id
_entity.type
_entity.pdbx_description
1 polymer ?
#
loop_
_entity_poly.entity_id
_entity_poly.type
_entity_poly.pdbx_seq_one_letter_code
_entity_poly.pdbx_strand_id
1 'polypeptide(L)'
;MARFQCLTCNAVETVTASEPQSCARCGGPVFDLDRYMTTRAEAAIIGAQNDAFRKALAPVEWQGQTLRGRVVVTRGIRDMGPDFVQAALATTREDENFVDDHCRYGARSFGMPEVMHEGDAFRIYWKIDLYENDGLMGPEVESDPSQTIRVLTLCLPDEY
;
A
#
# COMPACT_ATOMS: atom_id res chain seq x y z
N MET A 1 20.08 -21.56 3.39
CA MET A 1 20.40 -20.93 4.68
C MET A 1 19.56 -19.69 4.79
N ALA A 2 18.81 -19.51 5.87
CA ALA A 2 17.99 -18.32 6.13
C ALA A 2 18.45 -17.66 7.43
N ARG A 3 18.33 -16.34 7.51
CA ARG A 3 18.64 -15.55 8.71
C ARG A 3 17.38 -15.35 9.54
N PHE A 4 17.50 -15.56 10.85
CA PHE A 4 16.46 -15.29 11.82
C PHE A 4 16.93 -14.24 12.81
N GLN A 5 16.05 -13.29 13.17
CA GLN A 5 16.35 -12.24 14.14
C GLN A 5 15.47 -12.39 15.39
N CYS A 6 16.07 -12.28 16.56
CA CYS A 6 15.34 -12.27 17.82
C CYS A 6 14.68 -10.92 18.09
N LEU A 7 13.40 -10.91 18.46
CA LEU A 7 12.65 -9.70 18.83
C LEU A 7 13.04 -9.16 20.22
N THR A 8 13.67 -9.97 21.07
CA THR A 8 14.04 -9.58 22.44
C THR A 8 15.45 -9.00 22.53
N CYS A 9 16.43 -9.62 21.87
CA CYS A 9 17.84 -9.23 22.00
C CYS A 9 18.52 -8.84 20.68
N ASN A 10 17.78 -8.80 19.57
CA ASN A 10 18.27 -8.48 18.21
C ASN A 10 19.43 -9.34 17.71
N ALA A 11 19.73 -10.47 18.36
CA ALA A 11 20.69 -11.43 17.83
C ALA A 11 20.18 -12.00 16.49
N VAL A 12 21.07 -12.12 15.52
CA VAL A 12 20.80 -12.72 14.21
C VAL A 12 21.56 -14.03 14.11
N GLU A 13 20.87 -15.08 13.69
CA GLU A 13 21.44 -16.41 13.48
C GLU A 13 21.14 -16.91 12.07
N THR A 14 22.12 -17.57 11.45
CA THR A 14 21.97 -18.17 10.13
C THR A 14 21.74 -19.66 10.29
N VAL A 15 20.58 -20.15 9.85
CA VAL A 15 20.16 -21.54 10.03
C VAL A 15 20.13 -22.25 8.66
N THR A 16 20.72 -23.45 8.60
CA THR A 16 20.70 -24.34 7.42
C THR A 16 19.52 -25.30 7.43
N ALA A 17 18.94 -25.55 8.61
CA ALA A 17 17.90 -26.54 8.88
C ALA A 17 16.52 -25.89 9.10
N SER A 18 15.62 -26.58 9.80
CA SER A 18 14.27 -26.11 10.14
C SER A 18 14.26 -24.79 10.92
N GLU A 19 13.20 -24.02 10.75
CA GLU A 19 12.97 -22.73 11.44
C GLU A 19 13.19 -22.86 12.97
N PRO A 20 14.04 -22.00 13.56
CA PRO A 20 14.30 -22.01 15.00
C PRO A 20 13.03 -21.60 15.76
N GLN A 21 12.66 -22.38 16.78
CA GLN A 21 11.50 -22.04 17.63
C GLN A 21 11.78 -20.88 18.59
N SER A 22 13.05 -20.63 18.91
CA SER A 22 13.46 -19.59 19.85
C SER A 22 14.92 -19.21 19.63
N CYS A 23 15.27 -17.98 19.99
CA CYS A 23 16.64 -17.47 19.90
C CYS A 23 17.61 -18.29 20.75
N ALA A 24 18.72 -18.75 20.16
CA ALA A 24 19.74 -19.52 20.86
C ALA A 24 20.42 -18.76 22.02
N ARG A 25 20.35 -17.42 22.03
CA ARG A 25 21.00 -16.58 23.04
C ARG A 25 20.14 -16.31 24.27
N CYS A 26 18.84 -16.10 24.09
CA CYS A 26 17.97 -15.61 25.17
C CYS A 26 16.64 -16.37 25.31
N GLY A 27 16.37 -17.35 24.44
CA GLY A 27 15.10 -18.08 24.41
C GLY A 27 13.90 -17.25 23.93
N GLY A 28 14.10 -15.99 23.54
CA GLY A 28 13.03 -15.12 23.04
C GLY A 28 12.55 -15.50 21.63
N PRO A 29 11.39 -14.96 21.20
CA PRO A 29 10.84 -15.22 19.87
C PRO A 29 11.75 -14.70 18.76
N VAL A 30 11.72 -15.41 17.64
CA VAL A 30 12.49 -15.12 16.42
C VAL A 30 11.54 -14.99 15.23
N PHE A 31 11.96 -14.23 14.23
CA PHE A 31 11.27 -14.14 12.95
C PHE A 31 12.26 -14.31 11.80
N ASP A 32 11.77 -14.79 10.66
CA ASP A 32 12.55 -14.90 9.43
C ASP A 32 12.89 -13.49 8.89
N LEU A 33 14.15 -13.11 9.07
CA LEU A 33 14.67 -11.81 8.67
C LEU A 33 14.76 -11.71 7.15
N ASP A 34 15.14 -12.79 6.46
CA ASP A 34 15.28 -12.76 5.00
C ASP A 34 13.91 -12.61 4.33
N ARG A 35 12.91 -13.36 4.78
CA ARG A 35 11.53 -13.20 4.33
C ARG A 35 11.01 -11.79 4.59
N TYR A 36 11.24 -11.26 5.79
CA TYR A 36 10.86 -9.89 6.14
C TYR A 36 11.50 -8.86 5.18
N MET A 37 12.80 -9.00 4.90
CA MET A 37 13.51 -8.07 4.02
C MET A 37 13.04 -8.18 2.57
N THR A 38 12.75 -9.39 2.08
CA THR A 38 12.16 -9.61 0.75
C THR A 38 10.79 -8.95 0.65
N THR A 39 9.90 -9.17 1.63
CA THR A 39 8.57 -8.52 1.64
C THR A 39 8.68 -6.99 1.70
N ARG A 40 9.66 -6.43 2.44
CA ARG A 40 9.91 -4.98 2.45
C ARG A 40 10.41 -4.45 1.12
N ALA A 41 11.31 -5.17 0.46
CA ALA A 41 11.82 -4.77 -0.85
C ALA A 41 10.70 -4.76 -1.89
N GLU A 42 9.85 -5.79 -1.89
CA GLU A 42 8.69 -5.86 -2.77
C GLU A 42 7.69 -4.73 -2.50
N ALA A 43 7.35 -4.50 -1.22
CA ALA A 43 6.46 -3.41 -0.83
C ALA A 43 6.98 -2.03 -1.26
N ALA A 44 8.31 -1.80 -1.24
CA ALA A 44 8.88 -0.55 -1.74
C ALA A 44 8.68 -0.36 -3.26
N ILE A 45 8.76 -1.45 -4.04
CA ILE A 45 8.46 -1.43 -5.48
C ILE A 45 6.99 -1.10 -5.69
N ILE A 46 6.09 -1.80 -4.98
CA ILE A 46 4.65 -1.55 -5.03
C ILE A 46 4.33 -0.10 -4.64
N GLY A 47 4.98 0.43 -3.61
CA GLY A 47 4.81 1.81 -3.15
C GLY A 47 5.19 2.83 -4.23
N ALA A 48 6.30 2.62 -4.93
CA ALA A 48 6.70 3.49 -6.04
C ALA A 48 5.71 3.44 -7.21
N GLN A 49 5.16 2.27 -7.52
CA GLN A 49 4.13 2.10 -8.55
C GLN A 49 2.81 2.76 -8.13
N ASN A 50 2.40 2.56 -6.88
CA ASN A 50 1.18 3.13 -6.31
C ASN A 50 1.23 4.66 -6.29
N ASP A 51 2.38 5.25 -5.93
CA ASP A 51 2.57 6.69 -6.04
C ASP A 51 2.48 7.20 -7.47
N ALA A 52 3.11 6.51 -8.43
CA ALA A 52 3.03 6.91 -9.83
C ALA A 52 1.58 6.90 -10.33
N PHE A 53 0.83 5.83 -10.02
CA PHE A 53 -0.58 5.70 -10.37
C PHE A 53 -1.46 6.75 -9.67
N ARG A 54 -1.29 6.93 -8.35
CA ARG A 54 -2.02 7.93 -7.54
C ARG A 54 -1.78 9.34 -8.02
N LYS A 55 -0.53 9.68 -8.38
CA LYS A 55 -0.19 11.02 -8.90
C LYS A 55 -0.84 11.26 -10.27
N ALA A 56 -0.86 10.23 -11.13
CA ALA A 56 -1.48 10.30 -12.45
C ALA A 56 -3.02 10.33 -12.38
N LEU A 57 -3.63 9.61 -11.42
CA LEU A 57 -5.08 9.34 -11.36
C LEU A 57 -5.64 8.68 -12.64
N ALA A 58 -4.77 7.98 -13.37
CA ALA A 58 -5.06 7.34 -14.64
C ALA A 58 -3.97 6.28 -14.92
N PRO A 59 -4.18 5.36 -15.89
CA PRO A 59 -3.11 4.51 -16.38
C PRO A 59 -1.89 5.34 -16.79
N VAL A 60 -0.69 4.88 -16.39
CA VAL A 60 0.57 5.62 -16.55
C VAL A 60 1.72 4.68 -16.87
N GLU A 61 2.68 5.16 -17.66
CA GLU A 61 3.92 4.43 -17.92
C GLU A 61 4.86 4.51 -16.72
N TRP A 62 5.39 3.36 -16.30
CA TRP A 62 6.34 3.21 -15.21
C TRP A 62 7.42 2.22 -15.62
N GLN A 63 8.65 2.70 -15.77
CA GLN A 63 9.83 1.88 -16.12
C GLN A 63 9.63 0.96 -17.33
N GLY A 64 8.92 1.43 -18.36
CA GLY A 64 8.67 0.68 -19.60
C GLY A 64 7.49 -0.31 -19.53
N GLN A 65 6.69 -0.25 -18.46
CA GLN A 65 5.43 -0.97 -18.35
C GLN A 65 4.28 -0.03 -18.02
N THR A 66 3.09 -0.33 -18.51
CA THR A 66 1.87 0.42 -18.17
C THR A 66 1.32 -0.03 -16.83
N LEU A 67 1.22 0.87 -15.86
CA LEU A 67 0.41 0.67 -14.65
C LEU A 67 -1.07 0.83 -15.04
N ARG A 68 -1.76 -0.29 -15.24
CA ARG A 68 -3.19 -0.29 -15.58
C ARG A 68 -4.04 -0.05 -14.34
N GLY A 69 -5.21 0.55 -14.52
CA GLY A 69 -6.09 0.80 -13.39
C GLY A 69 -7.23 1.75 -13.68
N ARG A 70 -8.02 2.00 -12.63
CA ARG A 70 -9.11 2.98 -12.61
C ARG A 70 -9.22 3.66 -11.26
N VAL A 71 -9.76 4.88 -11.29
CA VAL A 71 -10.15 5.63 -10.09
C VAL A 71 -11.65 5.46 -9.89
N VAL A 72 -12.04 5.12 -8.67
CA VAL A 72 -13.43 4.95 -8.24
C VAL A 72 -13.71 5.99 -7.17
N VAL A 73 -14.74 6.80 -7.39
CA VAL A 73 -15.23 7.75 -6.40
C VAL A 73 -16.58 7.25 -5.92
N THR A 74 -16.67 6.97 -4.63
CA THR A 74 -17.90 6.47 -3.98
C THR A 74 -19.02 7.53 -3.99
N ARG A 75 -20.23 7.08 -3.63
CA ARG A 75 -21.40 7.94 -3.66
C ARG A 75 -21.30 9.07 -2.64
N GLY A 76 -20.79 8.82 -1.43
CA GLY A 76 -20.66 9.85 -0.40
C GLY A 76 -19.84 11.05 -0.89
N ILE A 77 -18.67 10.79 -1.48
CA ILE A 77 -17.83 11.84 -2.07
C ILE A 77 -18.52 12.53 -3.26
N ARG A 78 -19.21 11.79 -4.13
CA ARG A 78 -19.91 12.36 -5.30
C ARG A 78 -21.08 13.25 -4.92
N ASP A 79 -21.81 12.88 -3.87
CA ASP A 79 -23.00 13.61 -3.40
C ASP A 79 -22.63 14.95 -2.73
N MET A 80 -21.35 15.15 -2.34
CA MET A 80 -20.81 16.45 -1.92
C MET A 80 -20.63 17.46 -3.07
N GLY A 81 -20.77 17.03 -4.32
CA GLY A 81 -20.73 17.90 -5.49
C GLY A 81 -19.40 17.90 -6.25
N PRO A 82 -19.38 18.44 -7.48
CA PRO A 82 -18.25 18.33 -8.40
C PRO A 82 -16.98 19.01 -7.89
N ASP A 83 -17.12 20.15 -7.20
CA ASP A 83 -15.97 20.89 -6.67
C ASP A 83 -15.28 20.12 -5.54
N PHE A 84 -16.06 19.45 -4.68
CA PHE A 84 -15.50 18.57 -3.65
C PHE A 84 -14.78 17.37 -4.27
N VAL A 85 -15.36 16.74 -5.30
CA VAL A 85 -14.72 15.62 -6.01
C VAL A 85 -13.36 16.06 -6.58
N GLN A 86 -13.28 17.24 -7.19
CA GLN A 86 -12.01 17.75 -7.72
C GLN A 86 -10.99 18.02 -6.61
N ALA A 87 -11.43 18.62 -5.49
CA ALA A 87 -10.58 18.85 -4.34
C ALA A 87 -10.05 17.53 -3.74
N ALA A 88 -10.93 16.54 -3.56
CA ALA A 88 -10.57 15.21 -3.07
C ALA A 88 -9.54 14.49 -3.97
N LEU A 89 -9.72 14.57 -5.30
CA LEU A 89 -8.75 14.02 -6.26
C LEU A 89 -7.41 14.74 -6.20
N ALA A 90 -7.41 16.09 -6.13
CA ALA A 90 -6.19 16.87 -6.02
C ALA A 90 -5.43 16.57 -4.72
N THR A 91 -6.13 16.55 -3.58
CA THR A 91 -5.54 16.17 -2.29
C THR A 91 -5.00 14.74 -2.33
N THR A 92 -5.74 13.79 -2.92
CA THR A 92 -5.27 12.40 -3.05
C THR A 92 -4.01 12.28 -3.91
N ARG A 93 -3.88 13.07 -4.99
CA ARG A 93 -2.68 13.13 -5.82
C ARG A 93 -1.45 13.64 -5.06
N GLU A 94 -1.67 14.58 -4.14
CA GLU A 94 -0.60 15.28 -3.41
C GLU A 94 -0.30 14.70 -2.03
N ASP A 95 -1.12 13.76 -1.55
CA ASP A 95 -0.94 13.17 -0.22
C ASP A 95 0.44 12.48 -0.09
N GLU A 96 1.20 12.86 0.92
CA GLU A 96 2.48 12.25 1.28
C GLU A 96 2.47 11.74 2.73
N ASN A 97 1.34 11.89 3.43
CA ASN A 97 1.21 11.52 4.83
C ASN A 97 0.80 10.04 4.97
N PHE A 98 1.79 9.18 4.74
CA PHE A 98 1.64 7.74 4.90
C PHE A 98 1.89 7.35 6.36
N VAL A 99 0.83 7.03 7.09
CA VAL A 99 0.95 6.48 8.45
C VAL A 99 1.38 5.01 8.34
N ASP A 100 2.40 4.62 9.11
CA ASP A 100 3.04 3.28 9.05
C ASP A 100 2.09 2.14 9.46
N ASP A 101 1.01 2.45 10.19
CA ASP A 101 0.01 1.47 10.63
C ASP A 101 -0.81 0.86 9.48
N HIS A 102 -0.97 1.61 8.38
CA HIS A 102 -1.75 1.20 7.22
C HIS A 102 -0.88 0.94 5.98
N CYS A 103 0.36 1.44 5.96
CA CYS A 103 1.30 1.25 4.87
C CYS A 103 2.19 0.03 5.10
N ARG A 104 1.61 -1.17 4.94
CA ARG A 104 2.33 -2.46 5.07
C ARG A 104 3.67 -2.38 4.35
N TYR A 105 4.75 -2.30 5.12
CA TYR A 105 6.14 -2.30 4.65
C TYR A 105 6.52 -1.23 3.59
N GLY A 106 5.76 -0.13 3.47
CA GLY A 106 6.02 0.92 2.49
C GLY A 106 5.28 0.79 1.16
N ALA A 107 4.23 -0.05 1.07
CA ALA A 107 3.41 -0.22 -0.13
C ALA A 107 2.58 1.01 -0.55
N ARG A 108 2.47 2.04 0.32
CA ARG A 108 1.76 3.31 0.04
C ARG A 108 0.35 3.12 -0.53
N SER A 109 -0.38 2.16 0.02
CA SER A 109 -1.68 1.71 -0.52
C SER A 109 -2.89 2.37 0.14
N PHE A 110 -2.69 3.25 1.12
CA PHE A 110 -3.78 3.88 1.87
C PHE A 110 -3.37 5.26 2.38
N GLY A 111 -4.34 6.19 2.44
CA GLY A 111 -4.18 7.48 3.08
C GLY A 111 -5.51 8.05 3.56
N MET A 112 -5.42 9.00 4.48
CA MET A 112 -6.58 9.60 5.14
C MET A 112 -6.45 11.12 5.26
N PRO A 113 -6.29 11.85 4.14
CA PRO A 113 -6.05 13.28 4.18
C PRO A 113 -7.33 14.08 4.49
N GLU A 114 -7.14 15.34 4.85
CA GLU A 114 -8.22 16.31 5.00
C GLU A 114 -8.35 17.15 3.73
N VAL A 115 -9.59 17.37 3.30
CA VAL A 115 -9.95 18.21 2.16
C VAL A 115 -10.68 19.43 2.69
N MET A 116 -10.19 20.63 2.34
CA MET A 116 -10.89 21.88 2.64
C MET A 116 -11.96 22.13 1.59
N HIS A 117 -13.21 22.34 2.02
CA HIS A 117 -14.32 22.64 1.13
C HIS A 117 -15.33 23.55 1.82
N GLU A 118 -15.73 24.63 1.15
CA GLU A 118 -16.68 25.63 1.67
C GLU A 118 -16.33 26.22 3.06
N GLY A 119 -15.05 26.15 3.47
CA GLY A 119 -14.57 26.64 4.76
C GLY A 119 -14.46 25.57 5.85
N ASP A 120 -14.93 24.35 5.59
CA ASP A 120 -14.86 23.21 6.49
C ASP A 120 -13.80 22.19 6.05
N ALA A 121 -13.27 21.43 7.02
CA ALA A 121 -12.33 20.36 6.78
C ALA A 121 -13.07 19.01 6.78
N PHE A 122 -12.93 18.24 5.71
CA PHE A 122 -13.54 16.93 5.55
C PHE A 122 -12.46 15.86 5.47
N ARG A 123 -12.55 14.85 6.34
CA ARG A 123 -11.70 13.67 6.24
C ARG A 123 -12.21 12.80 5.09
N ILE A 124 -11.31 12.38 4.20
CA ILE A 124 -11.57 11.35 3.19
C ILE A 124 -10.57 10.22 3.37
N TYR A 125 -10.92 9.03 2.90
CA TYR A 125 -9.98 7.92 2.73
C TYR A 125 -9.75 7.66 1.26
N TRP A 126 -8.51 7.32 0.93
CA TRP A 126 -8.19 6.72 -0.35
C TRP A 126 -7.43 5.41 -0.13
N LYS A 127 -7.68 4.42 -0.99
CA LYS A 127 -7.00 3.13 -0.98
C LYS A 127 -6.67 2.69 -2.39
N ILE A 128 -5.53 2.04 -2.59
CA ILE A 128 -5.17 1.34 -3.82
C ILE A 128 -5.17 -0.15 -3.57
N ASP A 129 -6.10 -0.84 -4.21
CA ASP A 129 -6.16 -2.30 -4.24
C ASP A 129 -5.55 -2.82 -5.54
N LEU A 130 -4.85 -3.95 -5.44
CA LEU A 130 -4.25 -4.67 -6.57
C LEU A 130 -5.09 -5.91 -6.88
N TYR A 131 -5.58 -5.99 -8.10
CA TYR A 131 -6.33 -7.14 -8.61
C TYR A 131 -5.61 -7.78 -9.79
N GLU A 132 -5.89 -9.05 -10.05
CA GLU A 132 -5.56 -9.66 -11.33
C GLU A 132 -6.41 -9.04 -12.47
N ASN A 133 -5.98 -9.22 -13.72
CA ASN A 133 -6.55 -8.72 -14.98
C ASN A 133 -8.09 -8.58 -15.06
N ASP A 134 -8.84 -9.48 -14.42
CA ASP A 134 -10.30 -9.56 -14.50
C ASP A 134 -10.94 -10.30 -13.32
N GLY A 135 -10.14 -10.82 -12.39
CA GLY A 135 -10.59 -11.57 -11.21
C GLY A 135 -10.75 -10.67 -9.98
N LEU A 136 -11.71 -11.02 -9.11
CA LEU A 136 -11.81 -10.48 -7.74
C LEU A 136 -10.74 -11.09 -6.80
N MET A 137 -9.73 -11.76 -7.35
CA MET A 137 -8.61 -12.37 -6.63
C MET A 137 -7.37 -11.48 -6.69
N GLY A 138 -6.50 -11.63 -5.70
CA GLY A 138 -5.18 -10.99 -5.69
C GLY A 138 -4.23 -11.61 -6.72
N PRO A 139 -3.29 -10.83 -7.28
CA PRO A 139 -2.30 -11.31 -8.24
C PRO A 139 -1.31 -12.29 -7.60
N GLU A 140 -0.66 -13.12 -8.42
CA GLU A 140 0.43 -13.99 -7.95
C GLU A 140 1.67 -13.17 -7.56
N VAL A 141 1.98 -12.12 -8.33
CA VAL A 141 3.07 -11.18 -8.05
C VAL A 141 2.54 -9.74 -8.07
N GLU A 142 2.32 -9.17 -6.88
CA GLU A 142 1.78 -7.81 -6.71
C GLU A 142 2.69 -6.71 -7.28
N SER A 143 4.00 -6.97 -7.32
CA SER A 143 4.99 -6.04 -7.85
C SER A 143 5.12 -6.04 -9.37
N ASP A 144 4.44 -6.93 -10.10
CA ASP A 144 4.46 -7.03 -11.56
C ASP A 144 3.25 -6.28 -12.19
N PRO A 145 3.47 -5.13 -12.86
CA PRO A 145 2.40 -4.39 -13.54
C PRO A 145 1.62 -5.19 -14.60
N SER A 146 2.24 -6.20 -15.21
CA SER A 146 1.56 -7.02 -16.24
C SER A 146 0.50 -7.95 -15.64
N GLN A 147 0.61 -8.26 -14.35
CA GLN A 147 -0.32 -9.11 -13.60
C GLN A 147 -1.32 -8.31 -12.78
N THR A 148 -1.13 -6.98 -12.66
CA THR A 148 -1.93 -6.15 -11.75
C THR A 148 -2.78 -5.11 -12.45
N ILE A 149 -3.96 -4.87 -11.88
CA ILE A 149 -4.82 -3.71 -12.12
C ILE A 149 -4.96 -2.97 -10.79
N ARG A 150 -4.63 -1.68 -10.81
CA ARG A 150 -4.77 -0.77 -9.66
C ARG A 150 -6.16 -0.17 -9.61
N VAL A 151 -6.86 -0.35 -8.50
CA VAL A 151 -8.12 0.34 -8.25
C VAL A 151 -7.90 1.31 -7.11
N LEU A 152 -7.84 2.60 -7.44
CA LEU A 152 -7.80 3.67 -6.45
C LEU A 152 -9.23 4.05 -6.10
N THR A 153 -9.63 3.86 -4.85
CA THR A 153 -10.98 4.20 -4.37
C THR A 153 -10.89 5.40 -3.44
N LEU A 154 -11.73 6.42 -3.66
CA LEU A 154 -11.94 7.53 -2.72
C LEU A 154 -13.30 7.37 -2.03
N CYS A 155 -13.32 7.46 -0.71
CA CYS A 155 -14.53 7.35 0.10
C CYS A 155 -14.54 8.25 1.34
N LEU A 156 -15.74 8.50 1.87
CA LEU A 156 -15.88 9.08 3.20
C LEU A 156 -15.56 8.01 4.27
N PRO A 157 -15.14 8.40 5.48
CA PRO A 157 -14.86 7.46 6.57
C PRO A 157 -16.02 6.51 6.89
N ASP A 158 -17.26 6.98 6.80
CA ASP A 158 -18.46 6.17 7.09
C ASP A 158 -18.75 5.12 6.01
N GLU A 159 -18.05 5.15 4.88
CA GLU A 159 -18.16 4.20 3.76
C GLU A 159 -17.05 3.13 3.78
N TYR A 160 -16.12 3.18 4.74
CA TYR A 160 -14.96 2.28 4.86
C TYR A 160 -15.15 1.29 6.01
#